data_AF-A0A3G8GFB3-F1
#
_entry.id   AF-A0A3G8GFB3-F1
#
_cell.length_a   1.000
_cell.length_b   1.000
_cell.length_c   1.000
_cell.angle_alpha   90.00
_cell.angle_beta   90.00
_cell.angle_gamma   90.00
#
_symmetry.space_group_name_H-M   'P 1'
#
loop_
_entity.id
_entity.type
_entity.pdbx_description
1 polymer ?
#
loop_
_entity_poly.entity_id
_entity_poly.type
_entity_poly.pdbx_seq_one_letter_code
_entity_poly.pdbx_strand_id
1 'polypeptide(L)'
;MPIWKTIPLRLIALAQRYPGTIAAFGFASGVVSFFTVERHEAFARVIAAVMLLSWLWLMLERALRRRIARRFGWTIPIPVLRYGTQMIHQEGLFFVLPFLYTATTWNSGQALFTGLVGAAALVALVDPLYFRWLSTRRWVFLTYHTFTLFAVLLTALPLVLHIPTGNSYKLALGVAVLLSFPTLAELVPLEARWRKWAVVALMLALGSGGWLLRLWVPPATLWLTEVAISTSMDSLNMKAGERLRTVTPAQMRDQGIYAYTAINAPLGLEEHIYHVWLHDGHEVDRIALDIRGGRKEGYRAWTHKQNFPADVRGRWQVKVVTNAGQMIGMLRFRVEDQETPAAAP
;
A
#
# COMPACT_ATOMS: atom_id res chain seq x y z
N MET A 1 6.47 -49.66 -16.44
CA MET A 1 6.90 -48.35 -15.90
C MET A 1 5.71 -47.39 -15.93
N PRO A 2 5.39 -46.67 -14.84
CA PRO A 2 4.11 -45.98 -14.74
C PRO A 2 4.05 -44.77 -15.68
N ILE A 3 3.02 -44.75 -16.52
CA ILE A 3 2.68 -43.76 -17.57
C ILE A 3 2.69 -42.30 -17.04
N TRP A 4 2.51 -42.12 -15.75
CA TRP A 4 2.52 -40.83 -15.04
C TRP A 4 3.86 -40.09 -15.08
N LYS A 5 4.98 -40.79 -15.32
CA LYS A 5 6.32 -40.17 -15.43
C LYS A 5 6.64 -39.67 -16.85
N THR A 6 5.97 -40.17 -17.89
CA THR A 6 6.31 -39.85 -19.29
C THR A 6 5.58 -38.62 -19.82
N ILE A 7 4.40 -38.31 -19.25
CA ILE A 7 3.61 -37.11 -19.59
C ILE A 7 4.36 -35.80 -19.30
N PRO A 8 4.92 -35.57 -18.09
CA PRO A 8 5.64 -34.32 -17.81
C PRO A 8 6.91 -34.17 -18.67
N LEU A 9 7.62 -35.26 -18.95
CA LEU A 9 8.80 -35.25 -19.81
C LEU A 9 8.47 -34.91 -21.27
N ARG A 10 7.32 -35.40 -21.79
CA ARG A 10 6.84 -35.05 -23.13
C ARG A 10 6.38 -33.59 -23.22
N LEU A 11 5.75 -33.08 -22.18
CA LEU A 11 5.35 -31.66 -22.10
C LEU A 11 6.59 -30.74 -22.06
N ILE A 12 7.63 -31.11 -21.31
CA ILE A 12 8.91 -30.37 -21.29
C ILE A 12 9.59 -30.41 -22.67
N ALA A 13 9.62 -31.56 -23.33
CA ALA A 13 10.19 -31.68 -24.67
C ALA A 13 9.41 -30.87 -25.72
N LEU A 14 8.08 -30.81 -25.61
CA LEU A 14 7.23 -29.98 -26.47
C LEU A 14 7.46 -28.49 -26.21
N ALA A 15 7.65 -28.12 -24.93
CA ALA A 15 7.92 -26.75 -24.50
C ALA A 15 9.28 -26.23 -25.00
N GLN A 16 10.29 -27.08 -25.02
CA GLN A 16 11.61 -26.77 -25.58
C GLN A 16 11.59 -26.64 -27.10
N ARG A 17 10.65 -27.32 -27.79
CA ARG A 17 10.55 -27.34 -29.25
C ARG A 17 9.91 -26.08 -29.83
N TYR A 18 9.04 -25.39 -29.07
CA TYR A 18 8.37 -24.16 -29.51
C TYR A 18 8.35 -23.09 -28.40
N PRO A 19 9.51 -22.49 -28.04
CA PRO A 19 9.57 -21.49 -26.98
C PRO A 19 8.71 -20.24 -27.28
N GLY A 20 8.59 -19.86 -28.55
CA GLY A 20 7.79 -18.70 -28.98
C GLY A 20 6.27 -18.89 -28.81
N THR A 21 5.73 -20.10 -28.94
CA THR A 21 4.28 -20.36 -28.77
C THR A 21 3.89 -20.39 -27.31
N ILE A 22 4.78 -20.86 -26.42
CA ILE A 22 4.60 -20.74 -24.96
C ILE A 22 4.65 -19.28 -24.53
N ALA A 23 5.59 -18.51 -25.05
CA ALA A 23 5.65 -17.08 -24.80
C ALA A 23 4.38 -16.36 -25.31
N ALA A 24 3.91 -16.68 -26.51
CA ALA A 24 2.67 -16.12 -27.07
C ALA A 24 1.42 -16.55 -26.30
N PHE A 25 1.34 -17.80 -25.85
CA PHE A 25 0.23 -18.29 -25.02
C PHE A 25 0.27 -17.68 -23.62
N GLY A 26 1.44 -17.56 -23.00
CA GLY A 26 1.63 -16.86 -21.73
C GLY A 26 1.30 -15.37 -21.83
N PHE A 27 1.68 -14.72 -22.93
CA PHE A 27 1.32 -13.34 -23.23
C PHE A 27 -0.19 -13.18 -23.47
N ALA A 28 -0.80 -14.01 -24.32
CA ALA A 28 -2.24 -13.97 -24.58
C ALA A 28 -3.07 -14.30 -23.32
N SER A 29 -2.65 -15.29 -22.54
CA SER A 29 -3.24 -15.60 -21.22
C SER A 29 -3.04 -14.44 -20.24
N GLY A 30 -1.89 -13.77 -20.28
CA GLY A 30 -1.61 -12.59 -19.47
C GLY A 30 -2.51 -11.40 -19.85
N VAL A 31 -2.73 -11.18 -21.15
CA VAL A 31 -3.61 -10.15 -21.70
C VAL A 31 -5.08 -10.46 -21.38
N VAL A 32 -5.54 -11.69 -21.59
CA VAL A 32 -6.90 -12.12 -21.21
C VAL A 32 -7.10 -12.03 -19.70
N SER A 33 -6.11 -12.44 -18.91
CA SER A 33 -6.15 -12.27 -17.45
C SER A 33 -6.22 -10.80 -17.07
N PHE A 34 -5.40 -9.93 -17.66
CA PHE A 34 -5.41 -8.49 -17.43
C PHE A 34 -6.79 -7.86 -17.70
N PHE A 35 -7.40 -8.15 -18.87
CA PHE A 35 -8.73 -7.63 -19.23
C PHE A 35 -9.89 -8.28 -18.44
N THR A 36 -9.74 -9.53 -17.99
CA THR A 36 -10.77 -10.19 -17.15
C THR A 36 -10.69 -9.71 -15.69
N VAL A 37 -9.50 -9.33 -15.24
CA VAL A 37 -9.22 -8.84 -13.88
C VAL A 37 -9.73 -7.41 -13.66
N GLU A 38 -10.01 -6.67 -14.73
CA GLU A 38 -10.50 -5.29 -14.71
C GLU A 38 -11.88 -5.09 -14.04
N ARG A 39 -12.48 -6.14 -13.44
CA ARG A 39 -13.82 -6.05 -12.82
C ARG A 39 -14.06 -6.67 -11.45
N HIS A 40 -13.11 -7.26 -10.74
CA HIS A 40 -13.44 -7.95 -9.47
C HIS A 40 -12.49 -7.66 -8.31
N GLU A 41 -12.91 -6.76 -7.41
CA GLU A 41 -12.30 -6.57 -6.08
C GLU A 41 -12.16 -7.90 -5.30
N ALA A 42 -13.07 -8.86 -5.56
CA ALA A 42 -13.00 -10.22 -5.01
C ALA A 42 -11.75 -11.01 -5.46
N PHE A 43 -11.25 -10.77 -6.67
CA PHE A 43 -10.05 -11.43 -7.19
C PHE A 43 -8.81 -10.96 -6.45
N ALA A 44 -8.68 -9.66 -6.20
CA ALA A 44 -7.60 -9.09 -5.40
C ALA A 44 -7.59 -9.69 -3.98
N ARG A 45 -8.77 -9.91 -3.38
CA ARG A 45 -8.88 -10.56 -2.06
C ARG A 45 -8.37 -12.01 -2.07
N VAL A 46 -8.72 -12.79 -3.09
CA VAL A 46 -8.24 -14.17 -3.24
C VAL A 46 -6.72 -14.20 -3.40
N ILE A 47 -6.16 -13.34 -4.26
CA ILE A 47 -4.70 -13.23 -4.42
C ILE A 47 -4.05 -12.84 -3.09
N ALA A 48 -4.58 -11.84 -2.39
CA ALA A 48 -4.06 -11.44 -1.09
C ALA A 48 -4.10 -12.57 -0.06
N ALA A 49 -5.16 -13.38 -0.03
CA ALA A 49 -5.25 -14.53 0.85
C ALA A 49 -4.21 -15.61 0.50
N VAL A 50 -4.05 -15.94 -0.78
CA VAL A 50 -3.03 -16.89 -1.26
C VAL A 50 -1.62 -16.38 -0.96
N MET A 51 -1.39 -15.08 -1.12
CA MET A 51 -0.13 -14.42 -0.77
C MET A 51 0.15 -14.52 0.75
N LEU A 52 -0.82 -14.20 1.61
CA LEU A 52 -0.66 -14.34 3.07
C LEU A 52 -0.39 -15.79 3.48
N LEU A 53 -1.06 -16.75 2.86
CA LEU A 53 -0.79 -18.18 3.07
C LEU A 53 0.63 -18.57 2.64
N SER A 54 1.11 -18.01 1.52
CA SER A 54 2.49 -18.23 1.03
C SER A 54 3.53 -17.63 1.98
N TRP A 55 3.25 -16.47 2.57
CA TRP A 55 4.09 -15.87 3.61
C TRP A 55 4.08 -16.67 4.91
N LEU A 56 2.91 -17.17 5.33
CA LEU A 56 2.81 -18.06 6.49
C LEU A 56 3.59 -19.37 6.26
N TRP A 57 3.55 -19.90 5.04
CA TRP A 57 4.38 -21.03 4.64
C TRP A 57 5.88 -20.74 4.80
N LEU A 58 6.37 -19.58 4.35
CA LEU A 58 7.77 -19.19 4.54
C LEU A 58 8.16 -19.11 6.02
N MET A 59 7.30 -18.55 6.87
CA MET A 59 7.52 -18.52 8.32
C MET A 59 7.62 -19.92 8.93
N LEU A 60 6.83 -20.86 8.42
CA LEU A 60 6.78 -22.25 8.90
C LEU A 60 7.75 -23.19 8.16
N GLU A 61 8.52 -22.71 7.19
CA GLU A 61 9.34 -23.52 6.28
C GLU A 61 10.20 -24.55 7.03
N ARG A 62 10.94 -24.10 8.06
CA ARG A 62 11.84 -24.97 8.85
C ARG A 62 11.09 -26.03 9.64
N ALA A 63 9.88 -25.74 10.13
CA ALA A 63 9.07 -26.69 10.88
C ALA A 63 8.43 -27.71 9.93
N LEU A 64 7.93 -27.23 8.80
CA LEU A 64 7.25 -28.06 7.82
C LEU A 64 8.22 -29.00 7.09
N ARG A 65 9.41 -28.51 6.70
CA ARG A 65 10.48 -29.35 6.15
C ARG A 65 10.87 -30.47 7.10
N ARG A 66 10.99 -30.19 8.41
CA ARG A 66 11.26 -31.21 9.43
C ARG A 66 10.16 -32.25 9.52
N ARG A 67 8.88 -31.84 9.44
CA ARG A 67 7.74 -32.77 9.43
C ARG A 67 7.68 -33.62 8.15
N ILE A 68 7.89 -33.02 6.97
CA ILE A 68 7.88 -33.72 5.68
C ILE A 68 9.00 -34.75 5.62
N ALA A 69 10.22 -34.37 6.02
CA ALA A 69 11.36 -35.29 6.07
C ALA A 69 11.08 -36.49 6.99
N ARG A 70 10.46 -36.25 8.16
CA ARG A 70 10.09 -37.32 9.11
C ARG A 70 8.97 -38.22 8.60
N ARG A 71 7.99 -37.69 7.85
CA ARG A 71 6.80 -38.45 7.43
C ARG A 71 6.97 -39.14 6.07
N PHE A 72 7.67 -38.51 5.13
CA PHE A 72 7.78 -38.97 3.75
C PHE A 72 9.21 -39.33 3.33
N GLY A 73 10.21 -39.10 4.18
CA GLY A 73 11.62 -39.41 3.86
C GLY A 73 12.24 -38.53 2.77
N TRP A 74 11.50 -37.55 2.25
CA TRP A 74 11.96 -36.65 1.20
C TRP A 74 12.29 -35.26 1.75
N THR A 75 13.33 -34.63 1.20
CA THR A 75 13.70 -33.25 1.52
C THR A 75 13.61 -32.38 0.27
N ILE A 76 13.02 -31.20 0.43
CA ILE A 76 12.93 -30.22 -0.65
C ILE A 76 14.34 -29.66 -0.89
N PRO A 77 14.85 -29.66 -2.14
CA PRO A 77 16.16 -29.10 -2.44
C PRO A 77 16.27 -27.61 -2.09
N ILE A 78 17.42 -27.18 -1.57
CA ILE A 78 17.68 -25.78 -1.18
C ILE A 78 17.47 -24.78 -2.34
N PRO A 79 17.90 -25.07 -3.60
CA PRO A 79 17.65 -24.15 -4.71
C PRO A 79 16.16 -23.88 -4.95
N VAL A 80 15.31 -24.91 -4.80
CA VAL A 80 13.86 -24.79 -4.96
C VAL A 80 13.27 -23.89 -3.88
N LEU A 81 13.73 -24.01 -2.62
CA LEU A 81 13.30 -23.14 -1.53
C LEU A 81 13.70 -21.68 -1.75
N ARG A 82 14.94 -21.46 -2.21
CA ARG A 82 15.45 -20.12 -2.52
C ARG A 82 14.66 -19.45 -3.65
N TYR A 83 14.38 -20.20 -4.70
CA TYR A 83 13.54 -19.75 -5.81
C TYR A 83 12.11 -19.46 -5.34
N GLY A 84 11.50 -20.37 -4.58
CA GLY A 84 10.16 -20.15 -4.01
C GLY A 84 10.08 -18.92 -3.10
N THR A 85 11.14 -18.66 -2.33
CA THR A 85 11.22 -17.46 -1.47
C THR A 85 11.33 -16.19 -2.30
N GLN A 86 12.15 -16.19 -3.37
CA GLN A 86 12.23 -15.07 -4.31
C GLN A 86 10.88 -14.82 -4.98
N MET A 87 10.22 -15.88 -5.44
CA MET A 87 8.91 -15.80 -6.09
C MET A 87 7.88 -15.16 -5.15
N ILE A 88 7.84 -15.56 -3.87
CA ILE A 88 6.92 -14.96 -2.89
C ILE A 88 7.25 -13.49 -2.61
N HIS A 89 8.53 -13.11 -2.57
CA HIS A 89 8.91 -11.70 -2.49
C HIS A 89 8.47 -10.92 -3.73
N GLN A 90 8.73 -11.45 -4.92
CA GLN A 90 8.39 -10.83 -6.19
C GLN A 90 6.89 -10.65 -6.30
N GLU A 91 6.12 -11.73 -6.26
CA GLU A 91 4.66 -11.70 -6.34
C GLU A 91 4.05 -10.80 -5.26
N GLY A 92 4.61 -10.83 -4.05
CA GLY A 92 4.17 -9.96 -2.97
C GLY A 92 4.35 -8.47 -3.25
N LEU A 93 5.53 -8.08 -3.73
CA LEU A 93 5.84 -6.69 -4.05
C LEU A 93 5.05 -6.21 -5.27
N PHE A 94 5.00 -7.00 -6.34
CA PHE A 94 4.26 -6.67 -7.55
C PHE A 94 2.75 -6.64 -7.32
N PHE A 95 2.22 -7.44 -6.39
CA PHE A 95 0.82 -7.34 -5.98
C PHE A 95 0.51 -6.02 -5.27
N VAL A 96 1.39 -5.57 -4.37
CA VAL A 96 1.19 -4.37 -3.55
C VAL A 96 1.43 -3.07 -4.33
N LEU A 97 2.35 -3.09 -5.30
CA LEU A 97 2.79 -1.88 -6.01
C LEU A 97 1.65 -1.09 -6.67
N PRO A 98 0.70 -1.69 -7.42
CA PRO A 98 -0.40 -0.95 -8.01
C PRO A 98 -1.26 -0.21 -6.98
N PHE A 99 -1.51 -0.82 -5.82
CA PHE A 99 -2.27 -0.22 -4.71
C PHE A 99 -1.51 0.95 -4.09
N LEU A 100 -0.21 0.79 -3.85
CA LEU A 100 0.60 1.90 -3.35
C LEU A 100 0.69 3.02 -4.39
N TYR A 101 0.88 2.70 -5.66
CA TYR A 101 0.99 3.68 -6.75
C TYR A 101 -0.24 4.58 -6.82
N THR A 102 -1.45 3.99 -6.73
CA THR A 102 -2.70 4.74 -6.75
C THR A 102 -2.98 5.50 -5.46
N ALA A 103 -2.64 4.92 -4.30
CA ALA A 103 -2.82 5.57 -3.00
C ALA A 103 -1.76 6.64 -2.67
N THR A 104 -0.65 6.69 -3.42
CA THR A 104 0.46 7.60 -3.13
C THR A 104 0.11 9.03 -3.50
N THR A 105 0.20 9.91 -2.51
CA THR A 105 0.26 11.36 -2.77
C THR A 105 1.68 11.73 -3.19
N TRP A 106 1.93 11.79 -4.50
CA TRP A 106 3.26 11.98 -5.10
C TRP A 106 4.01 13.25 -4.67
N ASN A 107 3.29 14.29 -4.24
CA ASN A 107 3.86 15.54 -3.73
C ASN A 107 4.13 15.50 -2.21
N SER A 108 4.45 14.32 -1.66
CA SER A 108 4.67 14.11 -0.23
C SER A 108 5.76 13.06 0.02
N GLY A 109 6.15 12.87 1.28
CA GLY A 109 7.10 11.81 1.66
C GLY A 109 6.67 10.39 1.27
N GLN A 110 5.38 10.18 0.94
CA GLN A 110 4.87 8.91 0.42
C GLN A 110 5.54 8.46 -0.87
N ALA A 111 5.94 9.40 -1.73
CA ALA A 111 6.68 9.07 -2.96
C ALA A 111 7.98 8.31 -2.66
N LEU A 112 8.68 8.64 -1.57
CA LEU A 112 9.89 7.94 -1.19
C LEU A 112 9.60 6.50 -0.76
N PHE A 113 8.59 6.28 0.08
CA PHE A 113 8.23 4.93 0.52
C PHE A 113 7.81 4.05 -0.65
N THR A 114 6.94 4.54 -1.52
CA THR A 114 6.49 3.80 -2.71
C THR A 114 7.65 3.55 -3.68
N GLY A 115 8.55 4.52 -3.84
CA GLY A 115 9.80 4.34 -4.59
C GLY A 115 10.71 3.25 -4.00
N LEU A 116 10.82 3.17 -2.66
CA LEU A 116 11.58 2.11 -1.98
C LEU A 116 10.96 0.72 -2.20
N VAL A 117 9.62 0.61 -2.15
CA VAL A 117 8.92 -0.65 -2.49
C VAL A 117 9.16 -1.01 -3.96
N GLY A 118 9.12 -0.03 -4.87
CA GLY A 118 9.44 -0.23 -6.28
C GLY A 118 10.86 -0.72 -6.51
N ALA A 119 11.85 -0.11 -5.85
CA ALA A 119 13.24 -0.54 -5.89
C ALA A 119 13.41 -1.96 -5.33
N ALA A 120 12.73 -2.29 -4.23
CA ALA A 120 12.73 -3.66 -3.70
C ALA A 120 12.15 -4.65 -4.72
N ALA A 121 11.05 -4.32 -5.40
CA ALA A 121 10.46 -5.18 -6.43
C ALA A 121 11.43 -5.43 -7.59
N LEU A 122 12.18 -4.41 -8.02
CA LEU A 122 13.23 -4.55 -9.04
C LEU A 122 14.36 -5.47 -8.55
N VAL A 123 14.76 -5.39 -7.27
CA VAL A 123 15.76 -6.30 -6.70
C VAL A 123 15.25 -7.75 -6.69
N ALA A 124 13.97 -7.99 -6.39
CA ALA A 124 13.37 -9.34 -6.50
C ALA A 124 13.32 -9.86 -7.94
N LEU A 125 13.10 -8.98 -8.92
CA LEU A 125 13.01 -9.34 -10.33
C LEU A 125 14.38 -9.70 -10.96
N VAL A 126 15.45 -9.08 -10.49
CA VAL A 126 16.79 -9.22 -11.10
C VAL A 126 17.60 -10.30 -10.36
N ASP A 127 17.64 -11.51 -10.91
CA ASP A 127 18.29 -12.69 -10.32
C ASP A 127 19.73 -12.44 -9.81
N PRO A 128 20.64 -11.78 -10.55
CA PRO A 128 21.98 -11.51 -10.04
C PRO A 128 21.98 -10.64 -8.78
N LEU A 129 21.10 -9.64 -8.69
CA LEU A 129 21.00 -8.78 -7.52
C LEU A 129 20.43 -9.55 -6.32
N TYR A 130 19.37 -10.33 -6.55
CA TYR A 130 18.73 -11.12 -5.51
C TYR A 130 19.67 -12.21 -4.97
N PHE A 131 20.25 -13.04 -5.83
CA PHE A 131 21.05 -14.17 -5.36
C PHE A 131 22.48 -13.78 -4.95
N ARG A 132 23.16 -12.89 -5.70
CA ARG A 132 24.58 -12.60 -5.42
C ARG A 132 24.78 -11.52 -4.35
N TRP A 133 23.87 -10.55 -4.26
CA TRP A 133 24.00 -9.45 -3.31
C TRP A 133 23.09 -9.64 -2.09
N LEU A 134 21.78 -9.77 -2.32
CA LEU A 134 20.80 -9.84 -1.24
C LEU A 134 20.93 -11.13 -0.41
N SER A 135 20.96 -12.30 -1.06
CA SER A 135 20.94 -13.59 -0.37
C SER A 135 22.27 -13.97 0.31
N THR A 136 23.37 -13.31 -0.07
CA THR A 136 24.70 -13.57 0.47
C THR A 136 24.87 -13.01 1.88
N ARG A 137 24.21 -11.90 2.20
CA ARG A 137 24.30 -11.23 3.51
C ARG A 137 23.03 -11.47 4.30
N ARG A 138 23.12 -12.29 5.35
CA ARG A 138 21.96 -12.69 6.16
C ARG A 138 21.14 -11.50 6.69
N TRP A 139 21.79 -10.48 7.25
CA TRP A 139 21.08 -9.31 7.78
C TRP A 139 20.34 -8.53 6.68
N VAL A 140 20.96 -8.34 5.50
CA VAL A 140 20.31 -7.66 4.36
C VAL A 140 19.09 -8.44 3.90
N PHE A 141 19.23 -9.77 3.77
CA PHE A 141 18.13 -10.66 3.41
C PHE A 141 16.98 -10.57 4.42
N LEU A 142 17.27 -10.61 5.73
CA LEU A 142 16.24 -10.52 6.76
C LEU A 142 15.56 -9.15 6.79
N THR A 143 16.33 -8.05 6.65
CA THR A 143 15.75 -6.70 6.55
C THR A 143 14.83 -6.58 5.34
N TYR A 144 15.27 -7.06 4.17
CA TYR A 144 14.47 -7.09 2.95
C TYR A 144 13.19 -7.93 3.11
N HIS A 145 13.32 -9.11 3.72
CA HIS A 145 12.21 -10.02 3.98
C HIS A 145 11.15 -9.36 4.89
N THR A 146 11.59 -8.76 6.00
CA THR A 146 10.72 -8.04 6.93
C THR A 146 10.07 -6.82 6.28
N PHE A 147 10.83 -6.04 5.50
CA PHE A 147 10.30 -4.89 4.75
C PHE A 147 9.24 -5.31 3.72
N THR A 148 9.49 -6.41 3.01
CA THR A 148 8.54 -6.93 2.03
C THR A 148 7.26 -7.41 2.70
N LEU A 149 7.36 -8.18 3.79
CA LEU A 149 6.20 -8.61 4.56
C LEU A 149 5.41 -7.42 5.11
N PHE A 150 6.11 -6.38 5.61
CA PHE A 150 5.47 -5.15 6.05
C PHE A 150 4.63 -4.53 4.93
N ALA A 151 5.21 -4.31 3.74
CA ALA A 151 4.48 -3.76 2.59
C ALA A 151 3.28 -4.63 2.17
N VAL A 152 3.44 -5.95 2.17
CA VAL A 152 2.37 -6.92 1.91
C VAL A 152 1.23 -6.80 2.92
N LEU A 153 1.54 -6.74 4.21
CA LEU A 153 0.53 -6.64 5.26
C LEU A 153 -0.27 -5.33 5.21
N LEU A 154 0.35 -4.21 4.80
CA LEU A 154 -0.34 -2.93 4.64
C LEU A 154 -1.52 -3.02 3.66
N THR A 155 -1.42 -3.88 2.65
CA THR A 155 -2.45 -4.03 1.61
C THR A 155 -3.34 -5.24 1.88
N ALA A 156 -2.75 -6.36 2.31
CA ALA A 156 -3.47 -7.61 2.48
C ALA A 156 -4.39 -7.62 3.70
N LEU A 157 -4.00 -6.99 4.83
CA LEU A 157 -4.83 -6.98 6.04
C LEU A 157 -6.16 -6.24 5.83
N PRO A 158 -6.20 -5.00 5.30
CA PRO A 158 -7.48 -4.34 5.01
C PRO A 158 -8.31 -5.12 3.99
N LEU A 159 -7.67 -5.70 2.97
CA LEU A 159 -8.38 -6.36 1.88
C LEU A 159 -8.98 -7.72 2.27
N VAL A 160 -8.27 -8.52 3.08
CA VAL A 160 -8.69 -9.88 3.44
C VAL A 160 -9.55 -9.88 4.70
N LEU A 161 -9.15 -9.09 5.71
CA LEU A 161 -9.75 -9.06 7.05
C LEU A 161 -10.66 -7.85 7.31
N HIS A 162 -10.77 -6.90 6.37
CA HIS A 162 -11.56 -5.67 6.52
C HIS A 162 -11.16 -4.83 7.74
N ILE A 163 -9.88 -4.86 8.09
CA ILE A 163 -9.34 -4.06 9.20
C ILE A 163 -9.02 -2.65 8.68
N PRO A 164 -9.46 -1.58 9.37
CA PRO A 164 -9.14 -0.20 8.99
C PRO A 164 -7.64 0.01 8.74
N THR A 165 -7.31 0.88 7.79
CA THR A 165 -5.92 1.06 7.31
C THR A 165 -4.96 1.43 8.44
N GLY A 166 -5.39 2.28 9.37
CA GLY A 166 -4.58 2.65 10.55
C GLY A 166 -4.28 1.49 11.49
N ASN A 167 -5.23 0.55 11.67
CA ASN A 167 -5.01 -0.64 12.50
C ASN A 167 -4.16 -1.68 11.77
N SER A 168 -4.35 -1.82 10.46
CA SER A 168 -3.51 -2.63 9.59
C SER A 168 -2.05 -2.17 9.61
N TYR A 169 -1.81 -0.86 9.62
CA TYR A 169 -0.46 -0.28 9.79
C TYR A 169 0.17 -0.68 11.12
N LYS A 170 -0.56 -0.53 12.24
CA LYS A 170 -0.08 -0.90 13.58
C LYS A 170 0.30 -2.38 13.66
N LEU A 171 -0.55 -3.25 13.12
CA LEU A 171 -0.30 -4.69 13.09
C LEU A 171 0.92 -5.03 12.21
N ALA A 172 0.99 -4.46 11.01
CA ALA A 172 2.12 -4.65 10.11
C ALA A 172 3.45 -4.21 10.75
N LEU A 173 3.46 -3.02 11.39
CA LEU A 173 4.62 -2.51 12.11
C LEU A 173 5.00 -3.40 13.29
N GLY A 174 4.02 -3.85 14.08
CA GLY A 174 4.25 -4.76 15.21
C GLY A 174 4.87 -6.09 14.77
N VAL A 175 4.33 -6.69 13.70
CA VAL A 175 4.89 -7.90 13.09
C VAL A 175 6.31 -7.64 12.56
N ALA A 176 6.55 -6.51 11.89
CA ALA A 176 7.86 -6.17 11.37
C ALA A 176 8.91 -5.99 12.48
N VAL A 177 8.56 -5.28 13.56
CA VAL A 177 9.44 -5.11 14.74
C VAL A 177 9.74 -6.46 15.38
N LEU A 178 8.71 -7.30 15.58
CA LEU A 178 8.88 -8.63 16.17
C LEU A 178 9.81 -9.52 15.33
N LEU A 179 9.61 -9.54 14.01
CA LEU A 179 10.43 -10.32 13.08
C LEU A 179 11.82 -9.70 12.83
N SER A 180 12.06 -8.47 13.25
CA SER A 180 13.39 -7.85 13.20
C SER A 180 14.32 -8.34 14.31
N PHE A 181 13.78 -8.99 15.36
CA PHE A 181 14.57 -9.47 16.49
C PHE A 181 15.80 -10.32 16.08
N PRO A 182 15.71 -11.34 15.19
CA PRO A 182 16.87 -12.13 14.79
C PRO A 182 17.96 -11.28 14.13
N THR A 183 17.56 -10.31 13.29
CA THR A 183 18.48 -9.38 12.63
C THR A 183 19.23 -8.53 13.65
N LEU A 184 18.51 -7.97 14.62
CA LEU A 184 19.10 -7.13 15.67
C LEU A 184 19.96 -7.93 16.66
N ALA A 185 19.56 -9.16 16.97
CA ALA A 185 20.32 -10.09 17.82
C ALA A 185 21.64 -10.53 17.17
N GLU A 186 21.72 -10.56 15.83
CA GLU A 186 22.98 -10.84 15.12
C GLU A 186 23.89 -9.61 15.06
N LEU A 187 23.31 -8.40 14.96
CA LEU A 187 24.06 -7.14 14.99
C LEU A 187 24.70 -6.85 16.36
N VAL A 188 24.11 -7.35 17.44
CA VAL A 188 24.55 -7.12 18.82
C VAL A 188 24.86 -8.46 19.52
N PRO A 189 26.13 -8.79 19.83
CA PRO A 189 26.47 -10.09 20.42
C PRO A 189 25.87 -10.23 21.84
N LEU A 190 24.96 -11.17 22.06
CA LEU A 190 24.10 -11.26 23.26
C LEU A 190 24.76 -11.81 24.54
N GLU A 191 26.09 -11.81 24.61
CA GLU A 191 26.85 -12.40 25.73
C GLU A 191 26.64 -11.66 27.06
N ALA A 192 26.53 -10.33 27.01
CA ALA A 192 26.36 -9.48 28.20
C ALA A 192 24.89 -9.07 28.44
N ARG A 193 24.47 -8.99 29.72
CA ARG A 193 23.10 -8.58 30.10
C ARG A 193 22.69 -7.20 29.55
N TRP A 194 23.61 -6.22 29.53
CA TRP A 194 23.32 -4.88 28.99
C TRP A 194 23.03 -4.90 27.48
N ARG A 195 23.61 -5.85 26.74
CA ARG A 195 23.39 -6.00 25.30
C ARG A 195 21.99 -6.55 24.98
N LYS A 196 21.39 -7.32 25.88
CA LYS A 196 19.97 -7.71 25.77
C LYS A 196 19.06 -6.48 25.85
N TRP A 197 19.34 -5.56 26.79
CA TRP A 197 18.64 -4.28 26.87
C TRP A 197 18.90 -3.38 25.66
N ALA A 198 20.11 -3.43 25.08
CA ALA A 198 20.41 -2.72 23.84
C ALA A 198 19.53 -3.20 22.66
N VAL A 199 19.30 -4.51 22.52
CA VAL A 199 18.39 -5.05 21.50
C VAL A 199 16.95 -4.61 21.76
N VAL A 200 16.48 -4.64 23.01
CA VAL A 200 15.14 -4.14 23.37
C VAL A 200 15.01 -2.65 23.03
N ALA A 201 16.01 -1.84 23.38
CA ALA A 201 16.04 -0.41 23.06
C ALA A 201 16.02 -0.18 21.55
N LEU A 202 16.73 -0.98 20.77
CA LEU A 202 16.75 -0.89 19.30
C LEU A 202 15.41 -1.31 18.68
N MET A 203 14.75 -2.34 19.23
CA MET A 203 13.39 -2.72 18.82
C MET A 203 12.38 -1.61 19.11
N LEU A 204 12.47 -0.98 20.29
CA LEU A 204 11.64 0.17 20.64
C LEU A 204 11.93 1.35 19.72
N ALA A 205 13.20 1.66 19.44
CA ALA A 205 13.59 2.70 18.50
C ALA A 205 13.05 2.44 17.09
N LEU A 206 13.11 1.18 16.62
CA LEU A 206 12.54 0.78 15.33
C LEU A 206 11.01 0.96 15.31
N GLY A 207 10.31 0.54 16.36
CA GLY A 207 8.87 0.72 16.49
C GLY A 207 8.46 2.18 16.55
N SER A 208 9.14 2.99 17.36
CA SER A 208 8.89 4.43 17.47
C SER A 208 9.21 5.16 16.15
N GLY A 209 10.34 4.84 15.53
CA GLY A 209 10.73 5.38 14.22
C GLY A 209 9.72 5.02 13.14
N GLY A 210 9.31 3.75 13.08
CA GLY A 210 8.26 3.29 12.17
C GLY A 210 6.93 3.99 12.42
N TRP A 211 6.56 4.26 13.67
CA TRP A 211 5.34 5.01 13.99
C TRP A 211 5.42 6.48 13.54
N LEU A 212 6.58 7.13 13.68
CA LEU A 212 6.78 8.51 13.20
C LEU A 212 6.77 8.58 11.67
N LEU A 213 7.41 7.61 11.01
CA LEU A 213 7.46 7.50 9.55
C LEU A 213 6.12 7.08 8.93
N ARG A 214 5.09 6.75 9.72
CA ARG A 214 3.75 6.36 9.21
C ARG A 214 3.16 7.38 8.24
N LEU A 215 3.45 8.66 8.44
CA LEU A 215 2.96 9.76 7.59
C LEU A 215 3.50 9.66 6.15
N TRP A 216 4.64 8.98 5.97
CA TRP A 216 5.28 8.73 4.67
C TRP A 216 4.84 7.39 4.08
N VAL A 217 3.98 6.64 4.75
CA VAL A 217 3.42 5.41 4.20
C VAL A 217 2.03 5.71 3.66
N PRO A 218 1.75 5.49 2.37
CA PRO A 218 0.42 5.71 1.83
C PRO A 218 -0.56 4.65 2.38
N PRO A 219 -1.83 5.01 2.59
CA PRO A 219 -2.87 4.05 3.00
C PRO A 219 -3.25 3.19 1.79
N ALA A 220 -2.58 2.04 1.63
CA ALA A 220 -2.56 1.25 0.38
C ALA A 220 -3.93 0.98 -0.27
N THR A 221 -5.00 0.85 0.50
CA THR A 221 -6.34 0.54 -0.02
C THR A 221 -7.26 1.75 -0.15
N LEU A 222 -6.79 2.96 0.12
CA LEU A 222 -7.59 4.19 0.06
C LEU A 222 -6.98 5.18 -0.92
N TRP A 223 -7.76 5.64 -1.88
CA TRP A 223 -7.36 6.69 -2.81
C TRP A 223 -8.54 7.58 -3.19
N LEU A 224 -8.25 8.81 -3.62
CA LEU A 224 -9.27 9.74 -4.11
C LEU A 224 -9.60 9.43 -5.57
N THR A 225 -10.89 9.27 -5.87
CA THR A 225 -11.39 9.13 -7.25
C THR A 225 -11.82 10.47 -7.83
N GLU A 226 -12.38 11.34 -7.00
CA GLU A 226 -12.85 12.66 -7.39
C GLU A 226 -12.57 13.68 -6.28
N VAL A 227 -12.16 14.88 -6.66
CA VAL A 227 -11.96 16.01 -5.74
C VAL A 227 -12.45 17.30 -6.36
N ALA A 228 -13.22 18.06 -5.59
CA ALA A 228 -13.70 19.37 -6.02
C ALA A 228 -13.82 20.33 -4.83
N ILE A 229 -13.44 21.59 -5.09
CA ILE A 229 -13.78 22.73 -4.25
C ILE A 229 -14.88 23.48 -4.99
N SER A 230 -15.99 23.77 -4.33
CA SER A 230 -17.13 24.47 -4.94
C SER A 230 -17.82 25.34 -3.88
N THR A 231 -18.53 26.39 -4.31
CA THR A 231 -19.43 27.17 -3.44
C THR A 231 -20.85 26.63 -3.43
N SER A 232 -21.17 25.68 -4.32
CA SER A 232 -22.48 25.02 -4.40
C SER A 232 -22.36 23.49 -4.46
N MET A 233 -23.41 22.80 -4.03
CA MET A 233 -23.51 21.35 -4.06
C MET A 233 -24.91 20.95 -4.51
N ASP A 234 -24.99 19.98 -5.43
CA ASP A 234 -26.24 19.27 -5.70
C ASP A 234 -26.42 18.21 -4.60
N SER A 235 -27.27 18.53 -3.62
CA SER A 235 -27.56 17.67 -2.47
C SER A 235 -28.35 16.42 -2.84
N LEU A 236 -29.11 16.44 -3.94
CA LEU A 236 -29.92 15.30 -4.41
C LEU A 236 -29.04 14.22 -5.03
N ASN A 237 -28.07 14.62 -5.85
CA ASN A 237 -27.17 13.68 -6.53
C ASN A 237 -25.83 13.50 -5.81
N MET A 238 -25.61 14.20 -4.70
CA MET A 238 -24.33 14.30 -4.00
C MET A 238 -23.18 14.57 -4.97
N LYS A 239 -23.33 15.59 -5.83
CA LYS A 239 -22.30 16.01 -6.79
C LYS A 239 -21.81 17.41 -6.44
N ALA A 240 -20.52 17.61 -6.60
CA ALA A 240 -19.95 18.95 -6.51
C ALA A 240 -20.49 19.84 -7.64
N GLY A 241 -20.67 21.12 -7.34
CA GLY A 241 -20.83 22.15 -8.37
C GLY A 241 -19.55 22.37 -9.18
N GLU A 242 -19.44 23.52 -9.83
CA GLU A 242 -18.26 23.86 -10.62
C GLU A 242 -16.98 23.83 -9.77
N ARG A 243 -15.93 23.20 -10.31
CA ARG A 243 -14.65 23.06 -9.61
C ARG A 243 -13.89 24.38 -9.65
N LEU A 244 -13.82 25.05 -8.52
CA LEU A 244 -13.12 26.31 -8.35
C LEU A 244 -11.66 26.08 -7.93
N ARG A 245 -10.73 26.73 -8.62
CA ARG A 245 -9.31 26.83 -8.22
C ARG A 245 -9.00 28.14 -7.51
N THR A 246 -9.77 29.18 -7.84
CA THR A 246 -9.68 30.51 -7.26
C THR A 246 -11.07 30.90 -6.77
N VAL A 247 -11.16 31.52 -5.61
CA VAL A 247 -12.42 31.97 -5.01
C VAL A 247 -12.24 33.40 -4.52
N THR A 248 -13.24 34.25 -4.71
CA THR A 248 -13.18 35.63 -4.17
C THR A 248 -13.50 35.64 -2.67
N PRO A 249 -12.96 36.60 -1.89
CA PRO A 249 -13.32 36.76 -0.48
C PRO A 249 -14.82 36.88 -0.23
N ALA A 250 -15.55 37.55 -1.14
CA ALA A 250 -17.01 37.71 -1.03
C ALA A 250 -17.73 36.37 -1.21
N GLN A 251 -17.44 35.63 -2.28
CA GLN A 251 -18.01 34.28 -2.51
C GLN A 251 -17.76 33.35 -1.32
N MET A 252 -16.54 33.36 -0.77
CA MET A 252 -16.17 32.52 0.36
C MET A 252 -16.95 32.85 1.63
N ARG A 253 -17.21 34.14 1.91
CA ARG A 253 -17.98 34.55 3.10
C ARG A 253 -19.47 34.33 2.94
N ASP A 254 -20.01 34.63 1.77
CA ASP A 254 -21.46 34.63 1.53
C ASP A 254 -22.00 33.21 1.30
N GLN A 255 -21.26 32.38 0.56
CA GLN A 255 -21.70 31.04 0.14
C GLN A 255 -21.02 29.91 0.94
N GLY A 256 -19.89 30.21 1.57
CA GLY A 256 -19.02 29.20 2.17
C GLY A 256 -18.30 28.35 1.12
N ILE A 257 -17.55 27.36 1.59
CA ILE A 257 -16.78 26.46 0.71
C ILE A 257 -17.11 25.02 1.02
N TYR A 258 -17.52 24.29 -0.01
CA TYR A 258 -17.66 22.85 0.01
C TYR A 258 -16.34 22.23 -0.45
N ALA A 259 -15.76 21.38 0.40
CA ALA A 259 -14.71 20.46 0.00
C ALA A 259 -15.31 19.08 -0.21
N TYR A 260 -15.39 18.66 -1.47
CA TYR A 260 -15.95 17.39 -1.89
C TYR A 260 -14.84 16.41 -2.24
N THR A 261 -14.99 15.18 -1.75
CA THR A 261 -14.05 14.08 -1.95
C THR A 261 -14.82 12.79 -2.19
N ALA A 262 -14.56 12.12 -3.31
CA ALA A 262 -14.93 10.73 -3.49
C ALA A 262 -13.70 9.87 -3.19
N ILE A 263 -13.84 8.94 -2.24
CA ILE A 263 -12.77 8.06 -1.78
C ILE A 263 -13.14 6.64 -2.15
N ASN A 264 -12.27 5.98 -2.91
CA ASN A 264 -12.42 4.55 -3.12
C ASN A 264 -11.94 3.81 -1.87
N ALA A 265 -12.85 3.02 -1.29
CA ALA A 265 -12.58 2.08 -0.21
C ALA A 265 -13.10 0.70 -0.64
N PRO A 266 -12.21 -0.24 -0.99
CA PRO A 266 -12.61 -1.54 -1.53
C PRO A 266 -13.36 -2.39 -0.48
N LEU A 267 -14.26 -3.26 -0.95
CA LEU A 267 -14.89 -4.34 -0.18
C LEU A 267 -15.62 -3.92 1.11
N GLY A 268 -16.20 -2.74 1.18
CA GLY A 268 -17.00 -2.35 2.36
C GLY A 268 -16.17 -1.91 3.57
N LEU A 269 -14.87 -1.62 3.38
CA LEU A 269 -14.00 -1.12 4.44
C LEU A 269 -14.60 0.15 5.07
N GLU A 270 -14.78 0.13 6.38
CA GLU A 270 -15.17 1.30 7.16
C GLU A 270 -13.91 2.03 7.63
N GLU A 271 -13.83 3.34 7.40
CA GLU A 271 -12.69 4.16 7.80
C GLU A 271 -13.16 5.50 8.36
N HIS A 272 -12.48 5.96 9.41
CA HIS A 272 -12.61 7.31 9.92
C HIS A 272 -11.54 8.19 9.28
N ILE A 273 -11.98 9.22 8.57
CA ILE A 273 -11.10 10.19 7.91
C ILE A 273 -11.33 11.58 8.48
N TYR A 274 -10.41 12.48 8.16
CA TYR A 274 -10.51 13.89 8.52
C TYR A 274 -10.26 14.76 7.30
N HIS A 275 -11.11 15.77 7.13
CA HIS A 275 -10.80 16.96 6.34
C HIS A 275 -10.08 17.96 7.23
N VAL A 276 -8.78 18.09 7.03
CA VAL A 276 -7.93 19.05 7.72
C VAL A 276 -7.78 20.27 6.83
N TRP A 277 -8.38 21.39 7.25
CA TRP A 277 -8.32 22.66 6.54
C TRP A 277 -7.08 23.42 6.97
N LEU A 278 -6.30 23.87 5.99
CA LEU A 278 -5.12 24.68 6.21
C LEU A 278 -5.26 26.02 5.49
N HIS A 279 -4.91 27.08 6.19
CA HIS A 279 -4.80 28.44 5.68
C HIS A 279 -3.35 28.90 5.83
N ASP A 280 -2.70 29.18 4.69
CA ASP A 280 -1.27 29.52 4.59
C ASP A 280 -0.34 28.56 5.35
N GLY A 281 -0.71 27.28 5.38
CA GLY A 281 0.06 26.20 6.01
C GLY A 281 -0.29 25.91 7.46
N HIS A 282 -1.11 26.73 8.10
CA HIS A 282 -1.58 26.51 9.47
C HIS A 282 -2.93 25.79 9.47
N GLU A 283 -3.05 24.76 10.31
CA GLU A 283 -4.32 24.05 10.51
C GLU A 283 -5.32 24.97 11.20
N VAL A 284 -6.46 25.21 10.55
CA VAL A 284 -7.54 26.07 11.06
C VAL A 284 -8.79 25.28 11.46
N ASP A 285 -8.94 24.07 10.92
CA ASP A 285 -10.08 23.21 11.21
C ASP A 285 -9.77 21.74 10.93
N ARG A 286 -10.43 20.85 11.66
CA ARG A 286 -10.33 19.40 11.49
C ARG A 286 -11.71 18.77 11.68
N ILE A 287 -12.30 18.32 10.58
CA ILE A 287 -13.66 17.78 10.56
C ILE A 287 -13.60 16.28 10.33
N ALA A 288 -14.16 15.50 11.25
CA ALA A 288 -14.24 14.05 11.16
C ALA A 288 -15.35 13.61 10.19
N LEU A 289 -15.08 12.60 9.37
CA LEU A 289 -16.04 12.00 8.44
C LEU A 289 -15.89 10.48 8.50
N ASP A 290 -17.02 9.79 8.48
CA ASP A 290 -17.05 8.33 8.41
C ASP A 290 -17.32 7.91 6.97
N ILE A 291 -16.47 7.04 6.45
CA ILE A 291 -16.65 6.46 5.11
C ILE A 291 -16.91 4.97 5.22
N ARG A 292 -17.88 4.48 4.43
CA ARG A 292 -18.16 3.05 4.28
C ARG A 292 -17.96 2.66 2.81
N GLY A 293 -17.02 1.76 2.56
CA GLY A 293 -16.67 1.29 1.23
C GLY A 293 -17.76 0.46 0.53
N GLY A 294 -17.44 -0.06 -0.66
CA GLY A 294 -18.27 -1.05 -1.37
C GLY A 294 -19.11 -0.53 -2.54
N ARG A 295 -18.96 0.74 -2.94
CA ARG A 295 -19.50 1.29 -4.20
C ARG A 295 -18.37 1.51 -5.20
N LYS A 296 -18.60 1.14 -6.47
CA LYS A 296 -17.62 1.30 -7.57
C LYS A 296 -17.15 2.74 -7.81
N GLU A 297 -18.01 3.71 -7.52
CA GLU A 297 -17.71 5.14 -7.68
C GLU A 297 -16.93 5.73 -6.50
N GLY A 298 -16.67 4.93 -5.46
CA GLY A 298 -16.19 5.38 -4.17
C GLY A 298 -17.29 5.94 -3.27
N TYR A 299 -16.94 6.23 -2.03
CA TYR A 299 -17.81 6.89 -1.07
C TYR A 299 -17.59 8.40 -1.14
N ARG A 300 -18.68 9.14 -1.30
CA ARG A 300 -18.67 10.60 -1.44
C ARG A 300 -18.84 11.23 -0.07
N ALA A 301 -17.84 12.02 0.34
CA ALA A 301 -17.86 12.79 1.56
C ALA A 301 -17.68 14.28 1.22
N TRP A 302 -18.29 15.15 2.01
CA TRP A 302 -18.17 16.59 1.84
C TRP A 302 -18.14 17.29 3.19
N THR A 303 -17.50 18.46 3.21
CA THR A 303 -17.54 19.38 4.35
C THR A 303 -17.85 20.77 3.84
N HIS A 304 -18.86 21.42 4.42
CA HIS A 304 -19.18 22.82 4.17
C HIS A 304 -18.59 23.68 5.28
N LYS A 305 -17.59 24.50 4.94
CA LYS A 305 -17.02 25.47 5.86
C LYS A 305 -17.67 26.83 5.63
N GLN A 306 -18.22 27.39 6.70
CA GLN A 306 -18.85 28.73 6.70
C GLN A 306 -18.09 29.71 7.61
N ASN A 307 -17.46 29.20 8.67
CA ASN A 307 -16.71 30.03 9.60
C ASN A 307 -15.24 30.12 9.16
N PHE A 308 -14.79 31.33 8.81
CA PHE A 308 -13.43 31.61 8.33
C PHE A 308 -12.78 32.73 9.14
N PRO A 309 -11.44 32.81 9.16
CA PRO A 309 -10.71 33.90 9.80
C PRO A 309 -11.08 35.28 9.25
N ALA A 310 -10.72 36.33 10.00
CA ALA A 310 -10.96 37.71 9.60
C ALA A 310 -10.28 38.06 8.26
N ASP A 311 -9.10 37.53 7.98
CA ASP A 311 -8.50 37.56 6.64
C ASP A 311 -8.59 36.18 5.99
N VAL A 312 -9.28 36.10 4.86
CA VAL A 312 -9.50 34.86 4.10
C VAL A 312 -8.56 34.73 2.91
N ARG A 313 -7.78 35.77 2.59
CA ARG A 313 -6.90 35.78 1.42
C ARG A 313 -5.76 34.78 1.60
N GLY A 314 -5.22 34.32 0.48
CA GLY A 314 -4.03 33.46 0.47
C GLY A 314 -4.32 32.02 0.06
N ARG A 315 -3.44 31.11 0.48
CA ARG A 315 -3.47 29.72 0.03
C ARG A 315 -4.30 28.87 0.99
N TRP A 316 -5.27 28.18 0.43
CA TRP A 316 -6.08 27.22 1.16
C TRP A 316 -5.80 25.80 0.70
N GLN A 317 -5.77 24.88 1.66
CA GLN A 317 -5.62 23.47 1.40
C GLN A 317 -6.59 22.68 2.24
N VAL A 318 -7.11 21.59 1.68
CA VAL A 318 -7.88 20.60 2.44
C VAL A 318 -7.15 19.27 2.30
N LYS A 319 -6.51 18.81 3.37
CA LYS A 319 -5.89 17.49 3.43
C LYS A 319 -6.94 16.48 3.84
N VAL A 320 -7.01 15.39 3.10
CA VAL A 320 -7.80 14.21 3.46
C VAL A 320 -6.86 13.22 4.10
N VAL A 321 -7.04 12.95 5.39
CA VAL A 321 -6.15 12.06 6.17
C VAL A 321 -6.93 10.98 6.88
N THR A 322 -6.33 9.79 7.04
CA THR A 322 -6.89 8.71 7.86
C THR A 322 -6.80 9.07 9.35
N ASN A 323 -7.49 8.31 10.20
CA ASN A 323 -7.33 8.42 11.66
C ASN A 323 -5.89 8.18 12.16
N ALA A 324 -5.09 7.39 11.42
CA ALA A 324 -3.66 7.23 11.72
C ALA A 324 -2.81 8.42 11.24
N GLY A 325 -3.39 9.43 10.58
CA GLY A 325 -2.70 10.60 10.05
C GLY A 325 -2.04 10.39 8.69
N GLN A 326 -2.30 9.25 8.03
CA GLN A 326 -1.79 9.00 6.68
C GLN A 326 -2.59 9.83 5.68
N MET A 327 -1.91 10.52 4.76
CA MET A 327 -2.57 11.33 3.73
C MET A 327 -3.16 10.43 2.65
N ILE A 328 -4.43 10.62 2.33
CA ILE A 328 -5.12 10.01 1.17
C ILE A 328 -4.97 10.96 -0.03
N GLY A 329 -5.06 12.27 0.22
CA GLY A 329 -4.70 13.30 -0.76
C GLY A 329 -4.99 14.72 -0.28
N MET A 330 -4.96 15.67 -1.20
CA MET A 330 -5.03 17.10 -0.89
C MET A 330 -5.72 17.90 -1.98
N LEU A 331 -6.63 18.78 -1.58
CA LEU A 331 -7.23 19.81 -2.41
C LEU A 331 -6.51 21.14 -2.15
N ARG A 332 -6.40 21.97 -3.18
CA ARG A 332 -5.76 23.29 -3.11
C ARG A 332 -6.61 24.29 -3.87
N PHE A 333 -6.84 25.44 -3.26
CA PHE A 333 -7.44 26.60 -3.90
C PHE A 333 -6.84 27.88 -3.35
N ARG A 334 -7.07 28.99 -4.03
CA ARG A 334 -6.52 30.30 -3.65
C ARG A 334 -7.64 31.32 -3.51
N VAL A 335 -7.50 32.21 -2.53
CA VAL A 335 -8.49 33.27 -2.29
C VAL A 335 -7.86 34.61 -2.59
N GLU A 336 -8.36 35.27 -3.65
CA GLU A 336 -7.82 36.51 -4.20
C GLU A 336 -8.94 37.42 -4.71
N ASP A 337 -8.69 38.73 -4.77
CA ASP A 337 -9.70 39.75 -5.09
C ASP A 337 -10.13 39.79 -6.58
N GLN A 338 -9.51 38.96 -7.44
CA GLN A 338 -9.79 38.88 -8.88
C GLN A 338 -9.84 37.42 -9.34
N GLU A 339 -10.83 37.04 -10.16
CA GLU A 339 -10.74 35.84 -11.00
C GLU A 339 -9.59 36.08 -12.00
N THR A 340 -8.39 35.58 -11.68
CA THR A 340 -7.35 35.49 -12.72
C THR A 340 -7.88 34.51 -13.78
N PRO A 341 -8.04 34.91 -15.04
CA PRO A 341 -8.53 34.01 -16.08
C PRO A 341 -7.63 32.78 -16.11
N ALA A 342 -8.23 31.59 -16.08
CA ALA A 342 -7.49 30.36 -16.27
C ALA A 342 -6.73 30.46 -17.60
N ALA A 343 -5.40 30.35 -17.56
CA ALA A 343 -4.62 30.14 -18.76
C ALA A 343 -5.17 28.87 -19.44
N ALA A 344 -5.65 29.05 -20.67
CA ALA A 344 -6.14 27.98 -21.53
C ALA A 344 -5.06 26.89 -21.71
N PRO A 345 -5.46 25.61 -21.93
CA PRO A 345 -4.56 24.46 -21.93
C PRO A 345 -3.40 24.53 -22.93
#